data_AF-A0A3C1FTB8-F1
#
_entry.id   AF-A0A3C1FTB8-F1
#
_cell.length_a   1.000
_cell.length_b   1.000
_cell.length_c   1.000
_cell.angle_alpha   90.00
_cell.angle_beta   90.00
_cell.angle_gamma   90.00
#
_symmetry.space_group_name_H-M   'P 1'
#
loop_
_entity.id
_entity.type
_entity.pdbx_description
1 polymer ?
#
loop_
_entity_poly.entity_id
_entity_poly.type
_entity_poly.pdbx_seq_one_letter_code
_entity_poly.pdbx_strand_id
1 'polypeptide(L)' 'MRVQYNADKGAREDLMIKVKTFGVDIRPMKTMRELADLDQMINSFISENNIKKVISVSDAATTDDRGETIGLIRVLCYEA' A
#
# COMPACT_ATOMS: atom_id res chain seq x y z
N MET A 1 7.24 4.21 12.25
CA MET A 1 8.50 3.99 11.51
C MET A 1 8.23 4.26 10.04
N ARG A 2 8.72 5.38 9.47
CA ARG A 2 8.61 5.69 8.04
C ARG A 2 9.90 5.21 7.39
N VAL A 3 9.85 4.10 6.64
CA VAL A 3 10.99 3.63 5.85
C VAL A 3 10.91 4.35 4.52
N GLN A 4 11.79 5.34 4.31
CA GLN A 4 12.07 5.88 2.98
C GLN A 4 13.22 5.05 2.41
N TYR A 5 12.95 4.27 1.36
CA TYR A 5 13.98 3.52 0.65
C TYR A 5 14.70 4.48 -0.29
N ASN A 6 15.96 4.79 0.01
CA ASN A 6 16.86 5.51 -0.91
C ASN A 6 17.74 4.45 -1.59
N ALA A 7 17.51 4.20 -2.89
CA ALA A 7 18.33 3.29 -3.67
C ALA A 7 19.61 4.00 -4.12
N ASP A 8 20.76 3.58 -3.59
CA ASP A 8 22.08 4.05 -4.04
C ASP A 8 22.67 3.11 -5.12
N LYS A 9 23.00 3.74 -6.26
CA LYS A 9 24.05 3.42 -7.26
C LYS A 9 24.02 2.05 -7.94
N GLY A 10 23.31 2.01 -9.07
CA GLY A 10 23.37 0.93 -10.07
C GLY A 10 22.16 0.89 -11.01
N ALA A 11 21.04 1.48 -10.60
CA ALA A 11 19.88 1.69 -11.45
C ALA A 11 20.13 2.87 -12.39
N ARG A 12 19.57 2.81 -13.60
CA ARG A 12 19.50 3.98 -14.47
C ARG A 12 18.87 5.14 -13.68
N GLU A 13 19.43 6.33 -13.82
CA GLU A 13 19.11 7.56 -13.06
C GLU A 13 17.62 7.97 -13.14
N ASP A 14 16.86 7.35 -14.04
CA ASP A 14 15.45 7.58 -14.38
C ASP A 14 14.45 6.64 -13.68
N LEU A 15 14.89 5.58 -12.98
CA LEU A 15 13.98 4.64 -12.29
C LEU A 15 13.90 4.90 -10.79
N MET A 16 13.27 6.01 -10.41
CA MET A 16 13.02 6.31 -9.00
C MET A 16 11.91 5.40 -8.45
N ILE A 17 12.30 4.37 -7.71
CA ILE A 17 11.35 3.48 -7.02
C ILE A 17 10.80 4.16 -5.76
N LYS A 18 9.49 4.20 -5.62
CA LYS A 18 8.78 4.71 -4.44
C LYS A 18 7.90 3.65 -3.81
N VAL A 19 7.70 3.80 -2.50
CA VAL A 19 6.82 2.95 -1.70
C VAL A 19 5.77 3.81 -1.00
N LYS A 20 4.50 3.41 -1.10
CA LYS A 20 3.37 4.03 -0.42
C LYS A 20 2.60 2.98 0.36
N THR A 21 2.32 3.27 1.63
CA THR A 21 1.55 2.40 2.52
C THR A 21 0.16 2.98 2.76
N PHE A 22 -0.83 2.10 2.76
CA PHE A 22 -2.24 2.37 3.05
C PHE A 22 -2.66 1.44 4.19
N GLY A 23 -3.58 1.90 5.03
CA GLY A 23 -4.13 1.11 6.13
C GLY A 23 -5.64 1.31 6.19
N VAL A 24 -6.36 0.25 6.54
CA VAL A 24 -7.80 0.30 6.81
C VAL A 24 -8.12 -0.58 8.01
N ASP A 25 -9.01 -0.10 8.88
CA ASP A 25 -9.57 -0.92 9.94
C ASP A 25 -10.62 -1.86 9.35
N ILE A 26 -10.63 -3.11 9.80
CA ILE A 26 -11.64 -4.10 9.42
C ILE A 26 -12.62 -4.25 10.57
N ARG A 27 -13.87 -3.84 10.35
CA ARG A 27 -14.93 -3.94 11.37
C ARG A 27 -15.73 -5.23 11.18
N PRO A 28 -16.33 -5.77 12.26
CA PRO A 28 -17.17 -6.95 12.18
C PRO A 28 -18.25 -6.82 11.10
N MET A 29 -18.30 -7.81 10.20
CA MET A 29 -19.28 -7.90 9.11
C MET A 29 -19.26 -6.71 8.12
N LYS A 30 -18.15 -5.98 8.03
CA LYS A 30 -17.97 -4.86 7.08
C LYS A 30 -16.78 -5.03 6.13
N THR A 31 -16.05 -6.14 6.25
CA THR A 31 -14.79 -6.42 5.52
C THR A 31 -14.89 -6.13 4.03
N MET A 32 -15.93 -6.60 3.33
CA MET A 32 -16.06 -6.38 1.88
C MET A 32 -16.10 -4.89 1.50
N ARG A 33 -16.79 -4.07 2.30
CA ARG A 33 -16.85 -2.63 2.07
C ARG A 33 -15.50 -1.99 2.35
N GLU A 34 -14.84 -2.37 3.44
CA GLU A 34 -13.55 -1.79 3.83
C GLU A 34 -12.45 -2.11 2.82
N LEU A 35 -12.45 -3.31 2.26
CA LEU A 35 -11.56 -3.69 1.17
C LEU A 35 -11.86 -2.89 -0.11
N ALA A 36 -13.15 -2.70 -0.45
CA ALA A 36 -13.52 -1.89 -1.61
C ALA A 36 -13.12 -0.41 -1.44
N ASP A 37 -13.30 0.15 -0.24
CA ASP A 37 -12.90 1.52 0.09
C ASP A 37 -11.36 1.67 0.03
N LEU A 38 -10.60 0.66 0.50
CA LEU A 38 -9.14 0.62 0.39
C LEU A 38 -8.69 0.55 -1.08
N ASP A 39 -9.32 -0.30 -1.89
CA ASP A 39 -9.03 -0.41 -3.33
C ASP A 39 -9.29 0.92 -4.04
N GLN A 40 -10.41 1.57 -3.74
CA GLN A 40 -10.73 2.88 -4.31
C GLN A 40 -9.66 3.91 -3.97
N MET A 41 -9.22 3.97 -2.70
CA MET A 41 -8.19 4.91 -2.26
C MET A 41 -6.86 4.73 -3.01
N ILE A 42 -6.47 3.47 -3.24
CA ILE A 42 -5.23 3.15 -3.97
C ILE A 42 -5.36 3.50 -5.45
N ASN A 43 -6.50 3.21 -6.07
CA ASN A 43 -6.77 3.55 -7.46
C ASN A 43 -6.78 5.07 -7.68
N SER A 44 -7.39 5.84 -6.77
CA SER A 44 -7.31 7.31 -6.77
C SER A 44 -5.87 7.79 -6.69
N PHE A 45 -5.08 7.24 -5.75
CA PHE A 45 -3.67 7.60 -5.63
C PHE A 45 -2.87 7.33 -6.91
N ILE A 46 -3.05 6.15 -7.53
CA ILE A 46 -2.38 5.79 -8.79
C ILE A 46 -2.74 6.77 -9.91
N SER A 47 -4.04 7.08 -10.03
CA SER A 47 -4.55 7.99 -11.06
C SER A 47 -4.05 9.43 -10.86
N GLU A 48 -4.22 9.99 -9.66
CA GLU A 48 -3.86 11.36 -9.31
C GLU A 48 -2.35 11.63 -9.46
N ASN A 49 -1.53 10.62 -9.19
CA ASN A 49 -0.06 10.73 -9.30
C ASN A 49 0.47 10.26 -10.66
N ASN A 50 -0.41 9.93 -11.62
CA ASN A 50 -0.04 9.47 -12.96
C ASN A 50 0.92 8.26 -12.97
N ILE A 51 0.84 7.39 -11.96
CA ILE A 51 1.72 6.23 -11.84
C ILE A 51 1.45 5.28 -13.00
N LYS A 52 2.48 4.98 -13.80
CA LYS A 52 2.36 4.12 -14.99
C LYS A 52 2.82 2.68 -14.77
N LYS A 53 3.65 2.45 -13.76
CA LYS A 53 4.21 1.12 -13.49
C LYS A 53 4.20 0.82 -12.00
N VAL A 54 3.27 -0.05 -11.63
CA VAL A 54 3.25 -0.70 -10.32
C VAL A 54 4.16 -1.92 -10.39
N ILE A 55 5.11 -1.98 -9.46
CA ILE A 55 6.07 -3.09 -9.36
C ILE A 55 5.46 -4.20 -8.52
N SER A 56 4.87 -3.86 -7.37
CA SER A 56 4.24 -4.85 -6.49
C SER A 56 3.19 -4.22 -5.58
N VAL A 57 2.28 -5.08 -5.12
CA VAL A 57 1.32 -4.81 -4.06
C VAL A 57 1.44 -5.94 -3.05
N SER A 58 1.49 -5.62 -1.75
CA SER A 58 1.60 -6.61 -0.68
C SER A 58 0.72 -6.22 0.50
N ASP A 59 0.07 -7.22 1.08
CA ASP A 59 -0.87 -7.06 2.19
C ASP A 59 -0.38 -7.76 3.46
N ALA A 60 -0.64 -7.12 4.60
CA ALA A 60 -0.45 -7.70 5.92
C ALA A 60 -1.68 -7.41 6.80
N ALA A 61 -2.26 -8.46 7.36
CA ALA A 61 -3.29 -8.32 8.38
C ALA A 61 -2.65 -7.84 9.70
N THR A 62 -3.33 -6.93 10.38
CA THR A 62 -3.02 -6.55 11.76
C THR A 62 -3.95 -7.28 12.71
N THR A 63 -3.44 -7.70 13.85
CA THR A 63 -4.21 -8.44 14.85
C THR A 63 -4.28 -7.70 16.18
N ASP A 64 -5.35 -7.95 16.93
CA ASP A 64 -5.41 -7.56 18.34
C ASP A 64 -4.60 -8.51 19.24
N ASP A 65 -4.75 -8.37 20.56
CA ASP A 65 -4.11 -9.20 21.58
C ASP A 65 -4.64 -10.64 21.64
N ARG A 66 -5.73 -10.94 20.91
CA ARG A 66 -6.35 -12.28 20.79
C ARG A 66 -6.05 -12.94 19.45
N GLY A 67 -5.36 -12.25 18.54
CA GLY A 67 -5.07 -12.74 17.20
C GLY A 67 -6.21 -12.53 16.19
N GLU A 68 -7.26 -11.79 16.56
CA GLU A 68 -8.34 -11.46 15.63
C GLU A 68 -7.85 -10.39 14.65
N THR A 69 -8.22 -10.51 13.37
CA THR A 69 -7.84 -9.50 12.36
C THR A 69 -8.68 -8.23 12.55
N ILE A 70 -8.01 -7.12 12.84
CA ILE A 70 -8.65 -5.81 13.11
C ILE A 70 -8.38 -4.77 12.02
N GLY A 71 -7.50 -5.09 11.07
CA GLY A 71 -7.09 -4.13 10.05
C GLY A 71 -6.24 -4.79 8.98
N LEU A 72 -6.08 -4.09 7.86
CA LEU A 72 -5.23 -4.48 6.75
C LEU A 72 -4.29 -3.34 6.39
N ILE A 73 -3.01 -3.65 6.27
CA ILE A 73 -1.98 -2.75 5.73
C ILE A 73 -1.65 -3.22 4.32
N ARG A 74 -1.78 -2.32 3.34
CA ARG A 74 -1.39 -2.57 1.95
C ARG A 74 -0.22 -1.66 1.56
N VAL A 75 0.80 -2.26 0.97
CA VAL A 75 2.01 -1.58 0.50
C VAL A 75 2.05 -1.61 -1.02
N LEU A 76 2.16 -0.44 -1.64
CA LEU A 76 2.31 -0.24 -3.09
C LEU A 76 3.75 0.18 -3.40
N CYS A 77 4.45 -0.59 -4.22
CA CYS A 77 5.75 -0.25 -4.78
C CYS A 77 5.59 0.14 -6.25
N TYR A 78 6.14 1.28 -6.67
CA TYR A 78 5.93 1.83 -8.01
C TYR A 78 7.11 2.66 -8.53
N GLU A 79 7.15 2.86 -9.84
CA GLU A 79 8.09 3.78 -10.51
C GLU A 79 7.45 5.16 -10.63
N ALA A 80 8.19 6.18 -10.19
CA ALA A 80 7.73 7.58 -10.13
C ALA A 80 8.22 8.43 -11.29
#